data_AF-A0A2E4WMY0-F1
#
_entry.id   AF-A0A2E4WMY0-F1
#
_cell.length_a   1.000
_cell.length_b   1.000
_cell.length_c   1.000
_cell.angle_alpha   90.00
_cell.angle_beta   90.00
_cell.angle_gamma   90.00
#
_symmetry.space_group_name_H-M   'P 1'
#
loop_
_entity.id
_entity.type
_entity.pdbx_description
1 polymer ?
#
loop_
_entity_poly.entity_id
_entity_poly.type
_entity_poly.pdbx_seq_one_letter_code
_entity_poly.pdbx_strand_id
1 'polypeptide(L)'
;MILFAVFMIFATFLIVFGFLVQPLFLPKKESREEDKSKIVVLKILKESIYKQIKELEMEYEMGTVSPSDFRRNRHELKLEASSIMYKIESLGKRTALD
;
A
#
# COMPACT_ATOMS: atom_id res chain seq x y z
N MET A 1 49.04 16.66 26.69
CA MET A 1 47.77 17.40 26.87
C MET A 1 47.08 17.70 25.54
N ILE A 2 47.71 18.38 24.58
CA ILE A 2 47.08 18.77 23.30
C ILE A 2 46.62 17.54 22.48
N LEU A 3 47.44 16.50 22.38
CA LEU A 3 47.08 15.27 21.64
C LEU A 3 45.84 14.57 22.20
N PHE A 4 45.67 14.60 23.52
CA PHE A 4 44.50 14.03 24.20
C PHE A 4 43.23 14.84 23.93
N ALA A 5 43.34 16.17 23.92
CA ALA A 5 42.22 17.04 23.57
C ALA A 5 41.78 16.85 22.11
N VAL A 6 42.73 16.73 21.18
CA VAL A 6 42.44 16.46 19.75
C VAL A 6 41.74 15.11 19.58
N PHE A 7 42.19 14.08 20.30
CA PHE A 7 41.55 12.76 20.27
C PHE A 7 40.10 12.80 20.78
N MET A 8 39.85 13.50 21.90
CA MET A 8 38.49 13.67 22.46
C MET A 8 37.55 14.40 21.49
N ILE A 9 38.05 15.46 20.83
CA ILE A 9 37.27 16.21 19.82
C ILE A 9 36.93 15.29 18.64
N PHE A 10 37.91 14.53 18.14
CA PHE A 10 37.71 13.63 17.01
C PHE A 10 36.74 12.48 17.34
N ALA A 11 36.86 11.89 18.54
CA ALA A 11 35.95 10.85 19.01
C ALA A 11 34.50 11.37 19.11
N THR A 12 34.32 12.58 19.64
CA THR A 12 32.99 13.20 19.74
C THR A 12 32.41 13.49 18.36
N PHE A 13 33.24 13.95 17.41
CA PHE A 13 32.84 14.17 16.03
C PHE A 13 32.37 12.88 15.37
N LEU A 14 33.11 11.77 15.54
CA LEU A 14 32.73 10.46 15.00
C LEU A 14 31.41 9.94 15.59
N ILE A 15 31.16 10.17 16.89
CA ILE A 15 29.90 9.77 17.52
C ILE A 15 28.74 10.56 16.90
N VAL A 16 28.83 11.88 16.84
CA VAL A 16 27.77 12.73 16.27
C VAL A 16 27.55 12.41 14.79
N PHE A 17 28.63 12.23 14.04
CA PHE A 17 28.59 11.84 12.63
C PHE A 17 27.95 10.46 12.46
N GLY A 18 28.27 9.50 13.34
CA GLY A 18 27.62 8.20 13.41
C GLY A 18 26.10 8.33 13.60
N PHE A 19 25.64 9.18 14.51
CA PHE A 19 24.21 9.43 14.72
C PHE A 19 23.50 10.10 13.53
N LEU A 20 24.22 10.93 12.76
CA LEU A 20 23.68 11.55 11.55
C LEU A 20 23.55 10.56 10.40
N VAL A 21 24.50 9.63 10.30
CA VAL A 21 24.61 8.66 9.21
C VAL A 21 23.82 7.37 9.50
N GLN A 22 23.70 6.98 10.77
CA GLN A 22 22.91 5.84 11.24
C GLN A 22 21.49 5.78 10.64
N PRO A 23 20.65 6.84 10.68
CA PRO A 23 19.28 6.77 10.14
C PRO A 23 19.21 6.56 8.63
N LEU A 24 20.28 6.85 7.89
CA LEU A 24 20.34 6.66 6.43
C LEU A 24 20.52 5.18 6.07
N PHE A 25 21.15 4.41 6.96
CA PHE A 25 21.36 2.97 6.80
C PHE A 25 20.33 2.11 7.53
N LEU A 26 19.47 2.71 8.36
CA LEU A 26 18.28 2.02 8.84
C LEU A 26 17.36 1.80 7.65
N PRO A 27 17.04 0.54 7.27
CA PRO A 27 15.98 0.31 6.31
C PRO A 27 14.73 1.00 6.85
N LYS A 28 14.16 1.89 6.04
CA LYS A 28 12.93 2.61 6.39
C LYS A 28 11.95 1.55 6.90
N LYS A 29 11.48 1.69 8.14
CA LYS A 29 10.46 0.81 8.73
C LYS A 29 9.13 1.11 8.02
N GLU A 30 9.06 0.83 6.72
CA GLU A 30 7.93 1.06 5.84
C GLU A 30 6.80 0.06 6.08
N SER A 31 7.01 -0.98 6.89
CA SER A 31 6.29 -2.23 6.69
C SER A 31 4.95 -2.40 7.40
N ARG A 32 4.49 -1.49 8.27
CA ARG A 32 3.22 -1.74 9.02
C ARG A 32 2.18 -0.63 8.94
N GLU A 33 2.55 0.63 9.08
CA GLU A 33 1.59 1.72 8.95
C GLU A 33 1.22 1.98 7.49
N GLU A 34 2.20 1.91 6.59
CA GLU A 34 1.98 2.10 5.16
C GLU A 34 1.11 0.98 4.57
N ASP A 35 1.34 -0.27 4.99
CA ASP A 35 0.54 -1.42 4.57
C ASP A 35 -0.89 -1.40 5.14
N LYS A 36 -1.08 -0.98 6.40
CA LYS A 36 -2.41 -0.76 6.96
C LYS A 36 -3.19 0.33 6.19
N SER A 37 -2.53 1.42 5.84
CA SER A 37 -3.13 2.51 5.05
C SER A 37 -3.53 2.01 3.65
N LYS A 38 -2.65 1.26 2.98
CA LYS A 38 -2.95 0.62 1.67
C LYS A 38 -4.13 -0.34 1.73
N ILE A 39 -4.27 -1.13 2.80
CA ILE A 39 -5.40 -2.05 3.00
C ILE A 39 -6.73 -1.28 3.14
N VAL A 40 -6.74 -0.15 3.86
CA VAL A 40 -7.93 0.69 3.99
C VAL A 40 -8.38 1.23 2.63
N VAL A 41 -7.44 1.75 1.83
CA VAL A 41 -7.72 2.24 0.47
C VAL A 41 -8.29 1.13 -0.42
N LEU A 42 -7.70 -0.07 -0.39
CA LEU A 42 -8.18 -1.20 -1.18
C LEU A 42 -9.60 -1.65 -0.78
N LYS A 43 -9.97 -1.50 0.49
CA LYS A 43 -11.32 -1.81 0.97
C LYS A 43 -12.37 -0.84 0.41
N ILE A 44 -12.05 0.44 0.36
CA ILE A 44 -12.90 1.48 -0.25
C ILE A 44 -13.06 1.22 -1.75
N LEU A 45 -11.98 0.87 -2.45
CA LEU A 45 -12.04 0.51 -3.87
C LEU A 45 -12.93 -0.72 -4.11
N LYS A 46 -12.85 -1.73 -3.24
CA LYS A 46 -13.75 -2.88 -3.30
C LYS A 46 -15.22 -2.44 -3.22
N GLU A 47 -15.57 -1.59 -2.26
CA GLU A 47 -16.96 -1.11 -2.14
C GLU A 47 -17.43 -0.31 -3.36
N SER A 48 -16.54 0.49 -3.97
CA SER A 48 -16.84 1.22 -5.21
C SER A 48 -17.17 0.26 -6.36
N ILE A 49 -16.36 -0.78 -6.58
CA ILE A 49 -16.62 -1.75 -7.65
C ILE A 49 -17.95 -2.48 -7.43
N TYR A 50 -18.26 -2.85 -6.18
CA TYR A 50 -19.54 -3.49 -5.87
C TYR A 50 -20.74 -2.58 -6.17
N LYS A 51 -20.62 -1.27 -5.93
CA LYS A 51 -21.64 -0.29 -6.33
C LYS A 51 -21.77 -0.19 -7.85
N GLN A 52 -20.65 -0.12 -8.57
CA GLN A 52 -20.67 -0.08 -10.04
C GLN A 52 -21.32 -1.33 -10.64
N ILE A 53 -21.06 -2.52 -10.08
CA ILE A 53 -21.74 -3.75 -10.52
C ILE A 53 -23.25 -3.65 -10.30
N LYS A 54 -23.69 -3.11 -9.15
CA LYS A 54 -25.12 -2.95 -8.84
C LYS A 54 -25.79 -1.93 -9.76
N GLU A 55 -25.13 -0.82 -10.07
CA GLU A 55 -25.61 0.19 -11.01
C GLU A 55 -25.73 -0.39 -12.41
N LEU A 56 -24.72 -1.12 -12.87
CA LEU A 56 -24.74 -1.81 -14.17
C LEU A 56 -25.88 -2.86 -14.26
N GLU A 57 -26.14 -3.60 -13.18
CA GLU A 57 -27.27 -4.54 -13.10
C GLU A 57 -28.61 -3.79 -13.20
N MET A 58 -28.75 -2.65 -12.54
CA MET A 58 -29.93 -1.81 -12.61
C MET A 58 -30.15 -1.21 -14.01
N GLU A 59 -29.10 -0.71 -14.66
CA GLU A 59 -29.16 -0.17 -16.03
C GLU A 59 -29.57 -1.24 -17.06
N TYR A 60 -29.12 -2.49 -16.84
CA TYR A 60 -29.53 -3.63 -17.64
C TYR A 60 -31.01 -4.00 -17.40
N GLU A 61 -31.47 -4.03 -16.15
CA GLU A 61 -32.89 -4.27 -15.83
C GLU A 61 -33.81 -3.19 -16.40
N MET A 62 -33.35 -1.94 -16.45
CA MET A 62 -34.04 -0.82 -17.07
C MET A 62 -34.00 -0.86 -18.61
N GLY A 63 -33.33 -1.83 -19.22
CA GLY A 63 -33.18 -1.96 -20.67
C GLY A 63 -32.32 -0.86 -21.32
N THR A 64 -31.54 -0.14 -20.51
CA THR A 64 -30.70 0.98 -20.97
C THR A 64 -29.36 0.47 -21.53
N VAL A 65 -28.92 -0.71 -21.11
CA VAL A 65 -27.67 -1.35 -21.55
C VAL A 65 -27.98 -2.63 -22.34
N SER A 66 -27.29 -2.82 -23.47
CA SER A 66 -27.46 -4.02 -24.28
C SER A 66 -26.93 -5.28 -23.54
N PRO A 67 -27.50 -6.48 -23.79
CA PRO A 67 -27.01 -7.70 -23.17
C PRO A 67 -25.55 -8.03 -23.47
N SER A 68 -25.03 -7.60 -24.63
CA SER A 68 -23.62 -7.75 -24.99
C SER A 68 -22.71 -6.82 -24.17
N ASP A 69 -23.12 -5.57 -23.99
CA ASP A 69 -22.34 -4.59 -23.25
C ASP A 69 -22.38 -4.87 -21.75
N PHE A 70 -23.53 -5.32 -21.23
CA PHE A 70 -23.66 -5.79 -19.85
C PHE A 70 -22.68 -6.92 -19.53
N ARG A 71 -22.62 -7.94 -20.40
CA ARG A 71 -21.70 -9.08 -20.20
C ARG A 71 -20.23 -8.66 -20.23
N ARG A 72 -19.85 -7.74 -21.14
CA ARG A 72 -18.48 -7.22 -21.23
C ARG A 72 -18.11 -6.43 -19.98
N ASN A 73 -18.92 -5.44 -19.59
CA ASN A 73 -18.65 -4.58 -18.45
C ASN A 73 -18.63 -5.38 -17.13
N ARG A 74 -19.53 -6.36 -16.97
CA ARG A 74 -19.54 -7.25 -15.81
C ARG A 74 -18.30 -8.13 -15.73
N HIS A 75 -17.77 -8.58 -16.87
CA HIS A 75 -16.54 -9.36 -16.91
C HIS A 75 -15.32 -8.51 -16.50
N GLU A 76 -15.23 -7.28 -17.01
CA GLU A 76 -14.16 -6.33 -16.65
C GLU A 76 -14.18 -5.98 -15.16
N LEU A 77 -15.34 -5.66 -14.60
CA LEU A 77 -15.50 -5.37 -13.16
C LEU A 77 -15.12 -6.56 -12.28
N LYS A 78 -15.39 -7.79 -12.73
CA LYS A 78 -14.96 -9.01 -12.01
C LYS A 78 -13.45 -9.21 -12.03
N LEU A 79 -12.79 -8.93 -13.16
CA LEU A 79 -11.33 -8.99 -13.26
C LEU A 79 -10.67 -7.97 -12.33
N GLU A 80 -11.20 -6.73 -12.30
CA GLU A 80 -10.70 -5.69 -11.42
C GLU A 80 -10.91 -6.06 -9.94
N ALA A 81 -12.09 -6.56 -9.56
CA ALA A 81 -12.36 -7.05 -8.22
C ALA A 81 -11.39 -8.16 -7.79
N SER A 82 -11.09 -9.11 -8.69
CA SER A 82 -10.14 -10.20 -8.42
C SER A 82 -8.72 -9.68 -8.20
N SER A 83 -8.27 -8.73 -9.02
CA SER A 83 -6.96 -8.06 -8.87
C SER A 83 -6.84 -7.34 -7.52
N ILE A 84 -7.89 -6.62 -7.10
CA ILE A 84 -7.92 -5.95 -5.80
C ILE A 84 -7.90 -6.94 -4.65
N MET A 85 -8.69 -8.03 -4.75
CA MET A 85 -8.73 -9.08 -3.73
C MET A 85 -7.36 -9.75 -3.55
N TYR A 86 -6.66 -10.04 -4.66
CA TYR A 86 -5.31 -10.58 -4.64
C TYR A 86 -4.30 -9.63 -3.98
N LYS A 87 -4.39 -8.32 -4.27
CA LYS A 87 -3.56 -7.30 -3.62
C LYS A 87 -3.79 -7.26 -2.11
N ILE A 88 -5.05 -7.28 -1.66
CA ILE A 88 -5.41 -7.33 -0.24
C ILE A 88 -4.81 -8.58 0.43
N GLU A 89 -4.94 -9.75 -0.19
CA GLU A 89 -4.38 -10.99 0.36
C GLU A 89 -2.85 -10.96 0.45
N SER A 90 -2.17 -10.42 -0.56
CA SER A 90 -0.70 -10.29 -0.58
C SER A 90 -0.17 -9.35 0.51
N LEU A 91 -0.90 -8.27 0.81
CA LEU A 91 -0.58 -7.31 1.88
C LEU A 91 -0.92 -7.88 3.25
N GLY A 92 -2.03 -8.60 3.37
CA GLY A 92 -2.44 -9.32 4.58
C GLY A 92 -1.43 -10.38 5.00
N LYS A 93 -0.90 -11.18 4.05
CA LYS A 93 0.14 -12.18 4.33
C LYS A 93 1.45 -11.55 4.83
N ARG A 94 1.90 -10.45 4.21
CA ARG A 94 3.09 -9.69 4.68
C ARG A 94 2.92 -9.15 6.10
N THR A 95 1.72 -8.72 6.47
CA THR A 95 1.44 -8.18 7.81
C THR A 95 1.33 -9.26 8.89
N ALA A 96 1.06 -10.52 8.51
CA ALA A 96 0.80 -11.65 9.42
C ALA A 96 2.01 -12.57 9.66
N LEU A 97 3.07 -12.43 8.86
CA LEU A 97 4.34 -13.18 8.97
C LEU A 97 5.40 -12.47 9.86
N ASP A 98 5.04 -11.31 10.46
CA ASP A 98 5.82 -10.47 11.39
C ASP A 98 5.04 -10.22 12.71
#